data_AF-A0A1Q7CE34-F1
#
_entry.id   AF-A0A1Q7CE34-F1
#
_cell.length_a   1.000
_cell.length_b   1.000
_cell.length_c   1.000
_cell.angle_alpha   90.00
_cell.angle_beta   90.00
_cell.angle_gamma   90.00
#
_symmetry.space_group_name_H-M   'P 1'
#
loop_
_entity.id
_entity.type
_entity.pdbx_description
1 polymer ?
#
loop_
_entity_poly.entity_id
_entity_poly.type
_entity_poly.pdbx_seq_one_letter_code
_entity_poly.pdbx_strand_id
1 'polypeptide(L)'
;MTYATLIGGGLSIAWELKLLGLELGYMAAFAAFTALAMLPVPDHCMIASWYPTPMCGQQLWQVLVTSPEVLIFAFFMIPDPRTVPDGQVGRFVFGVIVAFLSVVLLGPTTLEFWTKTAILASLVFACGGRFALVRLLAPLEEAGGVLRAVRALGWSAPAALGITALLVTSLPLSAELSLHSVIPAPELPDGTRPTLALTIGSNGQDVGSWTFRSAGQALPPASGTAPATASARVWFVPPLPGVTVSELASAFGSSQADANQQAHDVVLDLIIESEARRTHDVKLAPLGAEGDALTEFTDVIKQDVAAGKSVQKTYSFNRIQLNLFLPKFSTQASRLVGVTLSGTTTLTTRDASGKVLSQQTQPYSKSWGLGSPSADGTYQLIQNDYTDLKLA
;
A
#
# COMPACT_ATOMS: atom_id res chain seq x y z
N MET A 1 14.31 2.11 -21.68
CA MET A 1 14.82 0.99 -22.51
C MET A 1 13.88 -0.20 -22.49
N THR A 2 13.56 -0.77 -21.33
CA THR A 2 12.68 -1.96 -21.21
C THR A 2 11.35 -1.84 -21.94
N TYR A 3 10.60 -0.75 -21.74
CA TYR A 3 9.33 -0.52 -22.44
C TYR A 3 9.47 -0.46 -23.96
N ALA A 4 10.54 0.16 -24.46
CA ALA A 4 10.78 0.25 -25.91
C ALA A 4 11.05 -1.14 -26.51
N THR A 5 11.78 -1.99 -25.79
CA THR A 5 12.02 -3.38 -26.19
C THR A 5 10.75 -4.22 -26.16
N LEU A 6 9.94 -4.09 -25.10
CA LEU A 6 8.69 -4.85 -24.96
C LEU A 6 7.67 -4.45 -26.02
N ILE A 7 7.39 -3.16 -26.16
CA ILE A 7 6.39 -2.66 -27.10
C ILE A 7 6.86 -2.88 -28.55
N GLY A 8 8.11 -2.54 -28.85
CA GLY A 8 8.67 -2.71 -30.19
C GLY A 8 8.77 -4.18 -30.59
N GLY A 9 9.37 -5.01 -29.73
CA GLY A 9 9.52 -6.45 -29.99
C GLY A 9 8.18 -7.18 -30.05
N GLY A 10 7.27 -6.89 -29.11
CA GLY A 10 5.93 -7.48 -29.07
C GLY A 10 5.13 -7.18 -30.35
N LEU A 11 5.01 -5.89 -30.71
CA LEU A 11 4.26 -5.48 -31.90
C LEU A 11 4.84 -6.04 -33.20
N SER A 12 6.16 -6.10 -33.35
CA SER A 12 6.80 -6.68 -34.53
C SER A 12 6.47 -8.16 -34.68
N ILE A 13 6.58 -8.94 -33.60
CA ILE A 13 6.25 -10.38 -33.61
C ILE A 13 4.76 -10.59 -33.88
N ALA A 14 3.90 -9.80 -33.23
CA ALA A 14 2.45 -9.88 -33.39
C ALA A 14 2.01 -9.60 -34.82
N TRP A 15 2.66 -8.64 -35.49
CA TRP A 15 2.40 -8.31 -36.88
C TRP A 15 2.75 -9.48 -37.80
N GLU A 16 3.96 -10.04 -37.66
CA GLU A 16 4.43 -11.14 -38.50
C GLU A 16 3.55 -12.39 -38.35
N LEU A 17 3.11 -12.69 -37.13
CA LEU A 17 2.30 -13.87 -36.81
C LEU A 17 0.79 -13.65 -36.97
N LYS A 18 0.36 -12.45 -37.39
CA LYS A 18 -1.05 -12.03 -37.50
C LYS A 18 -1.83 -12.25 -36.19
N LEU A 19 -1.19 -11.98 -35.05
CA LEU A 19 -1.73 -12.10 -33.69
C LEU A 19 -2.18 -10.74 -33.10
N LEU A 20 -1.97 -9.64 -33.83
CA LEU A 20 -2.35 -8.28 -33.41
C LEU A 20 -3.80 -8.16 -32.91
N GLY A 21 -4.75 -8.87 -33.53
CA GLY A 21 -6.14 -8.85 -33.08
C GLY A 21 -6.34 -9.38 -31.66
N LEU A 22 -5.61 -10.42 -31.27
CA LEU A 22 -5.67 -10.99 -29.92
C LEU A 22 -5.07 -10.03 -28.90
N GLU A 23 -3.90 -9.47 -29.19
CA GLU A 23 -3.19 -8.57 -28.28
C GLU A 23 -3.96 -7.26 -28.05
N LEU A 24 -4.42 -6.63 -29.13
CA LEU A 24 -5.24 -5.43 -29.05
C LEU A 24 -6.58 -5.71 -28.35
N GLY A 25 -7.18 -6.88 -28.61
CA GLY A 25 -8.38 -7.34 -27.92
C GLY A 25 -8.18 -7.43 -26.42
N TYR A 26 -7.09 -8.08 -25.98
CA TYR A 26 -6.75 -8.16 -24.57
C TYR A 26 -6.45 -6.78 -23.96
N MET A 27 -5.54 -6.00 -24.55
CA MET A 27 -5.10 -4.73 -23.96
C MET A 27 -6.23 -3.72 -23.84
N ALA A 28 -7.04 -3.56 -24.88
CA ALA A 28 -8.16 -2.63 -24.88
C ALA A 28 -9.25 -3.07 -23.90
N ALA A 29 -9.59 -4.37 -23.90
CA ALA A 29 -10.60 -4.91 -22.99
C ALA A 29 -10.13 -4.87 -21.53
N PHE A 30 -8.87 -5.20 -21.25
CA PHE A 30 -8.31 -5.16 -19.90
C PHE A 30 -8.33 -3.73 -19.34
N ALA A 31 -7.89 -2.74 -20.12
CA ALA A 31 -7.93 -1.34 -19.71
C ALA A 31 -9.37 -0.86 -19.45
N ALA A 32 -10.31 -1.21 -20.34
CA ALA A 32 -11.72 -0.82 -20.22
C ALA A 32 -12.43 -1.51 -19.04
N PHE A 33 -12.28 -2.83 -18.90
CA PHE A 33 -12.90 -3.60 -17.82
C PHE A 33 -12.34 -3.21 -16.45
N THR A 34 -11.03 -2.96 -16.35
CA THR A 34 -10.43 -2.48 -15.09
C THR A 34 -10.97 -1.10 -14.72
N ALA A 35 -11.10 -0.19 -15.70
CA ALA A 35 -11.69 1.13 -15.46
C ALA A 35 -13.15 1.01 -14.99
N LEU A 36 -13.95 0.16 -15.63
CA LEU A 36 -15.34 -0.09 -15.27
C LEU A 36 -15.48 -0.73 -13.88
N ALA A 37 -14.58 -1.66 -13.52
CA ALA A 37 -14.58 -2.31 -12.21
C ALA A 37 -14.24 -1.32 -11.07
N MET A 38 -13.35 -0.36 -11.33
CA MET A 38 -12.90 0.62 -10.33
C MET A 38 -13.78 1.86 -10.23
N LEU A 39 -14.59 2.16 -11.25
CA LEU A 39 -15.44 3.36 -11.27
C LEU A 39 -16.42 3.44 -10.08
N PRO A 40 -17.09 2.36 -9.65
CA PRO A 40 -17.96 2.39 -8.46
C PRO A 40 -17.23 2.13 -7.14
N VAL A 41 -15.97 1.66 -7.18
CA VAL A 41 -15.19 1.28 -5.99
C VAL A 41 -13.84 2.00 -6.00
N PRO A 42 -13.79 3.32 -5.74
CA PRO A 42 -12.54 4.08 -5.72
C PRO A 42 -11.60 3.64 -4.58
N ASP A 43 -12.15 3.00 -3.55
CA ASP A 43 -11.43 2.54 -2.35
C ASP A 43 -10.73 1.18 -2.55
N HIS A 44 -10.80 0.58 -3.74
CA HIS A 44 -10.03 -0.61 -4.05
C HIS A 44 -8.53 -0.27 -4.16
N CYS A 45 -7.72 -0.92 -3.32
CA CYS A 45 -6.30 -0.64 -3.19
C CYS A 45 -5.44 -1.91 -3.24
N MET A 46 -4.25 -1.77 -3.82
CA MET A 46 -3.22 -2.81 -3.82
C MET A 46 -1.97 -2.31 -3.09
N ILE A 47 -1.37 -3.20 -2.31
CA ILE A 47 -0.06 -2.99 -1.69
C ILE A 47 1.00 -3.71 -2.50
N ALA A 48 2.09 -3.00 -2.75
CA ALA A 48 3.26 -3.51 -3.43
C ALA A 48 4.51 -3.24 -2.60
N SER A 49 5.49 -4.14 -2.68
CA SER A 49 6.73 -3.99 -1.92
C SER A 49 7.65 -2.88 -2.45
N TRP A 50 7.36 -2.35 -3.63
CA TRP A 50 8.14 -1.30 -4.30
C TRP A 50 7.48 0.09 -4.22
N TYR A 51 6.32 0.19 -3.56
CA TYR A 51 5.59 1.44 -3.43
C TYR A 51 5.31 1.76 -1.95
N PRO A 52 5.46 3.02 -1.50
CA PRO A 52 5.42 3.39 -0.08
C PRO A 52 4.03 3.30 0.55
N THR A 53 2.98 3.57 -0.22
CA THR A 53 1.59 3.63 0.27
C THR A 53 0.68 2.66 -0.48
N PRO A 54 -0.53 2.35 0.01
CA PRO A 54 -1.51 1.63 -0.81
C PRO A 54 -1.85 2.44 -2.08
N MET A 55 -1.81 1.79 -3.24
CA MET A 55 -2.20 2.40 -4.51
C MET A 55 -3.68 2.12 -4.77
N CYS A 56 -4.49 3.17 -4.95
CA CYS A 56 -5.95 3.04 -5.04
C CYS A 56 -6.50 3.66 -6.33
N GLY A 57 -7.71 3.23 -6.71
CA GLY A 57 -8.51 3.86 -7.77
C GLY A 57 -7.76 4.14 -9.08
N GLN A 58 -7.76 5.40 -9.52
CA GLN A 58 -7.15 5.80 -10.81
C GLN A 58 -5.63 5.53 -10.86
N GLN A 59 -4.93 5.70 -9.74
CA GLN A 59 -3.50 5.42 -9.69
C GLN A 59 -3.24 3.92 -9.87
N LEU A 60 -4.05 3.08 -9.21
CA LEU A 60 -3.99 1.64 -9.37
C LEU A 60 -4.28 1.21 -10.82
N TRP A 61 -5.31 1.80 -11.45
CA TRP A 61 -5.61 1.56 -12.86
C TRP A 61 -4.42 1.86 -13.77
N GLN A 62 -3.79 3.03 -13.60
CA GLN A 62 -2.66 3.43 -14.41
C GLN A 62 -1.48 2.47 -14.24
N VAL A 63 -1.17 2.08 -13.00
CA VAL A 63 -0.09 1.12 -12.69
C VAL A 63 -0.36 -0.24 -13.32
N LEU A 64 -1.60 -0.77 -13.23
CA LEU A 64 -1.95 -2.06 -13.82
C LEU A 64 -1.90 -2.05 -15.35
N VAL A 65 -2.47 -1.03 -16.00
CA VAL A 65 -2.53 -0.97 -17.47
C VAL A 65 -1.16 -0.70 -18.09
N THR A 66 -0.30 0.04 -17.40
CA THR A 66 1.06 0.35 -17.88
C THR A 66 2.13 -0.61 -17.34
N SER A 67 1.75 -1.63 -16.57
CA SER A 67 2.69 -2.56 -15.96
C SER A 67 3.49 -3.34 -17.01
N PRO A 68 4.83 -3.41 -16.88
CA PRO A 68 5.67 -4.25 -17.73
C PRO A 68 5.26 -5.73 -17.72
N GLU A 69 4.78 -6.24 -16.58
CA GLU A 69 4.31 -7.62 -16.44
C GLU A 69 3.05 -7.89 -17.25
N VAL A 70 2.10 -6.94 -17.26
CA VAL A 70 0.90 -7.04 -18.10
C VAL A 70 1.26 -6.97 -19.58
N LEU A 71 2.24 -6.13 -19.96
CA LEU A 71 2.75 -6.09 -21.33
C LEU A 71 3.45 -7.40 -21.72
N ILE A 72 4.27 -7.97 -20.83
CA ILE A 72 4.92 -9.27 -21.09
C ILE A 72 3.86 -10.37 -21.25
N PHE A 73 2.86 -10.38 -20.38
CA PHE A 73 1.76 -11.32 -20.46
C PHE A 73 1.01 -11.18 -21.81
N ALA A 74 0.63 -9.95 -22.17
CA ALA A 74 -0.09 -9.64 -23.41
C ALA A 74 0.69 -10.02 -24.67
N PHE A 75 1.99 -9.73 -24.74
CA PHE A 75 2.81 -9.93 -25.94
C PHE A 75 3.47 -11.31 -26.04
N PHE A 76 3.71 -12.00 -24.91
CA PHE A 76 4.52 -13.23 -24.93
C PHE A 76 3.85 -14.45 -24.30
N MET A 77 2.86 -14.28 -23.42
CA MET A 77 2.18 -15.42 -22.79
C MET A 77 0.84 -15.75 -23.45
N ILE A 78 -0.01 -14.75 -23.68
CA ILE A 78 -1.31 -14.96 -24.36
C ILE A 78 -1.12 -15.45 -25.80
N PRO A 79 -0.18 -14.90 -26.61
CA PRO A 79 -0.05 -15.27 -28.02
C PRO A 79 0.64 -16.63 -28.27
N ASP A 80 0.71 -17.53 -27.28
CA ASP A 80 1.35 -18.85 -27.45
C ASP A 80 0.62 -19.67 -28.54
N PRO A 81 1.28 -20.00 -29.66
CA PRO A 81 0.64 -20.60 -30.85
C PRO A 81 -0.02 -21.95 -30.59
N ARG A 82 0.31 -22.64 -29.49
CA ARG A 82 -0.30 -23.92 -29.14
C ARG A 82 -1.65 -23.79 -28.43
N THR A 83 -1.93 -22.64 -27.81
CA THR A 83 -3.09 -22.45 -26.94
C THR A 83 -4.17 -21.58 -27.57
N VAL A 84 -3.80 -20.67 -28.46
CA VAL A 84 -4.69 -19.71 -29.14
C VAL A 84 -5.60 -20.41 -30.17
N PRO A 85 -6.89 -20.02 -30.28
CA PRO A 85 -7.78 -20.53 -31.32
C PRO A 85 -7.40 -20.08 -32.73
N ASP A 86 -7.78 -20.89 -33.72
CA ASP A 86 -7.65 -20.54 -35.13
C ASP A 86 -8.66 -19.43 -35.53
N GLY A 87 -8.31 -18.63 -36.54
CA GLY A 87 -9.17 -17.54 -37.03
C GLY A 87 -8.89 -16.16 -36.40
N GLN A 88 -9.10 -15.09 -37.17
CA GLN A 88 -8.87 -13.70 -36.71
C GLN A 88 -9.90 -13.27 -35.66
N VAL A 89 -11.15 -13.70 -35.79
CA VAL A 89 -12.24 -13.35 -34.87
C VAL A 89 -12.10 -14.15 -33.57
N GLY A 90 -11.84 -15.47 -33.67
CA GLY A 90 -11.55 -16.32 -32.51
C GLY A 90 -10.40 -15.77 -31.65
N ARG A 91 -9.32 -15.29 -32.28
CA ARG A 91 -8.18 -14.63 -31.64
C ARG A 91 -8.57 -13.39 -30.84
N PHE A 92 -9.33 -12.48 -31.46
CA PHE A 92 -9.79 -11.26 -30.79
C PHE A 92 -10.69 -11.58 -29.59
N VAL A 93 -11.70 -12.45 -29.78
CA VAL A 93 -12.66 -12.81 -28.72
C VAL A 93 -11.95 -13.54 -27.57
N PHE A 94 -10.99 -14.41 -27.88
CA PHE A 94 -10.16 -15.06 -26.86
C PHE A 94 -9.41 -14.04 -26.00
N GLY A 95 -8.77 -13.04 -26.63
CA GLY A 95 -8.10 -11.95 -25.90
C GLY A 95 -9.06 -11.17 -24.98
N VAL A 96 -10.27 -10.86 -25.45
CA VAL A 96 -11.30 -10.18 -24.64
C VAL A 96 -11.77 -11.05 -23.46
N ILE A 97 -11.93 -12.36 -23.64
CA ILE A 97 -12.32 -13.29 -22.56
C ILE A 97 -11.22 -13.39 -21.51
N VAL A 98 -9.95 -13.52 -21.93
CA VAL A 98 -8.81 -13.52 -21.01
C VAL A 98 -8.79 -12.22 -20.20
N ALA A 99 -8.97 -11.07 -20.85
CA ALA A 99 -9.03 -9.78 -20.17
C ALA A 99 -10.18 -9.71 -19.15
N PHE A 100 -11.37 -10.18 -19.51
CA PHE A 100 -12.52 -10.24 -18.60
C PHE A 100 -12.21 -11.10 -17.37
N LEU A 101 -11.71 -12.32 -17.57
CA LEU A 101 -11.34 -13.22 -16.48
C LEU A 101 -10.22 -12.62 -15.62
N SER A 102 -9.21 -11.97 -16.22
CA SER A 102 -8.16 -11.28 -15.48
C SER A 102 -8.73 -10.25 -14.51
N VAL A 103 -9.67 -9.41 -14.95
CA VAL A 103 -10.26 -8.38 -14.09
C VAL A 103 -11.14 -8.99 -13.00
N VAL A 104 -11.94 -10.02 -13.31
CA VAL A 104 -12.77 -10.73 -12.31
C VAL A 104 -11.90 -11.37 -11.22
N LEU A 105 -10.79 -12.01 -11.59
CA LEU A 105 -9.88 -12.63 -10.63
C LEU A 105 -8.98 -11.61 -9.90
N LEU A 106 -8.73 -10.45 -10.50
CA LEU A 106 -7.98 -9.36 -9.87
C LEU A 106 -8.81 -8.66 -8.79
N GLY A 107 -10.12 -8.50 -9.02
CA GLY A 107 -11.05 -7.84 -8.11
C GLY A 107 -10.84 -8.14 -6.61
N PRO A 108 -10.76 -9.42 -6.17
CA PRO A 108 -10.59 -9.75 -4.75
C PRO A 108 -9.16 -9.61 -4.21
N THR A 109 -8.17 -9.24 -5.03
CA THR A 109 -6.75 -9.26 -4.65
C THR A 109 -6.25 -7.90 -4.16
N THR A 110 -5.46 -7.89 -3.09
CA THR A 110 -4.87 -6.66 -2.49
C THR A 110 -3.36 -6.66 -2.45
N LEU A 111 -2.72 -7.75 -2.90
CA LEU A 111 -1.27 -7.91 -2.91
C LEU A 111 -0.77 -8.18 -4.33
N GLU A 112 0.37 -7.60 -4.66
CA GLU A 112 1.03 -7.76 -5.95
C GLU A 112 1.16 -9.23 -6.40
N PHE A 113 1.56 -10.13 -5.51
CA PHE A 113 1.69 -11.56 -5.83
C PHE A 113 0.35 -12.18 -6.27
N TRP A 114 -0.73 -11.86 -5.57
CA TRP A 114 -2.05 -12.39 -5.90
C TRP A 114 -2.59 -11.79 -7.19
N THR A 115 -2.32 -10.50 -7.45
CA THR A 115 -2.61 -9.87 -8.74
C THR A 115 -1.92 -10.60 -9.89
N LYS A 116 -0.62 -10.92 -9.75
CA LYS A 116 0.13 -11.69 -10.76
C LYS A 116 -0.45 -13.09 -10.94
N THR A 117 -0.76 -13.75 -9.83
CA THR A 117 -1.36 -15.10 -9.83
C THR A 117 -2.73 -15.11 -10.49
N ALA A 118 -3.57 -14.10 -10.24
CA ALA A 118 -4.89 -13.93 -10.83
C ALA A 118 -4.83 -13.79 -12.34
N ILE A 119 -3.91 -12.97 -12.86
CA ILE A 119 -3.70 -12.78 -14.29
C ILE A 119 -3.20 -14.08 -14.95
N LEU A 120 -2.30 -14.84 -14.30
CA LEU A 120 -1.87 -16.13 -14.83
C LEU A 120 -2.99 -17.18 -14.80
N ALA A 121 -3.78 -17.21 -13.73
CA ALA A 121 -4.91 -18.13 -13.58
C ALA A 121 -5.99 -17.86 -14.63
N SER A 122 -6.24 -16.60 -15.00
CA SER A 122 -7.22 -16.25 -16.04
C SER A 122 -6.87 -16.90 -17.39
N LEU A 123 -5.59 -16.92 -17.77
CA LEU A 123 -5.11 -17.59 -18.97
C LEU A 123 -5.33 -19.10 -18.89
N VAL A 124 -5.08 -19.72 -17.74
CA VAL A 124 -5.33 -21.16 -17.53
C VAL A 124 -6.81 -21.48 -17.74
N PHE A 125 -7.71 -20.69 -17.16
CA PHE A 125 -9.16 -20.87 -17.34
C PHE A 125 -9.59 -20.67 -18.80
N ALA A 126 -9.08 -19.64 -19.47
CA ALA A 126 -9.38 -19.39 -20.89
C ALA A 126 -8.87 -20.53 -21.79
N CYS A 127 -7.65 -21.01 -21.55
CA CYS A 127 -7.06 -22.16 -22.25
C CYS A 127 -7.89 -23.44 -22.05
N GLY A 128 -8.40 -23.68 -20.84
CA GLY A 128 -9.33 -24.79 -20.57
C GLY A 128 -10.66 -24.65 -21.32
N GLY A 129 -11.16 -23.42 -21.47
CA GLY A 129 -12.40 -23.11 -22.18
C GLY A 129 -12.31 -23.07 -23.72
N ARG A 130 -11.10 -23.15 -24.29
CA ARG A 130 -10.86 -22.89 -25.73
C ARG A 130 -11.71 -23.77 -26.67
N PHE A 131 -11.96 -25.03 -26.31
CA PHE A 131 -12.70 -25.96 -27.16
C PHE A 131 -14.19 -25.62 -27.23
N ALA A 132 -14.74 -25.14 -26.12
CA ALA A 132 -16.11 -24.62 -26.09
C ALA A 132 -16.22 -23.33 -26.91
N LEU A 133 -15.20 -22.46 -26.82
CA LEU A 133 -15.12 -21.21 -27.57
C LEU A 133 -15.11 -21.46 -29.09
N VAL A 134 -14.24 -22.34 -29.58
CA VAL A 134 -14.18 -22.68 -31.02
C VAL A 134 -15.51 -23.23 -31.52
N ARG A 135 -16.17 -24.11 -30.76
CA ARG A 135 -17.49 -24.65 -31.12
C ARG A 135 -18.57 -23.57 -31.20
N LEU A 136 -18.49 -22.56 -30.34
CA LEU A 136 -19.46 -21.46 -30.31
C LEU A 136 -19.22 -20.43 -31.42
N LEU A 137 -17.96 -20.24 -31.83
CA LEU A 137 -17.57 -19.29 -32.89
C LEU A 137 -17.59 -19.86 -34.31
N ALA A 138 -17.52 -21.18 -34.48
CA ALA A 138 -17.62 -21.83 -35.80
C ALA A 138 -18.75 -21.27 -36.70
N PRO A 139 -20.01 -21.12 -36.24
CA PRO A 139 -21.08 -20.56 -37.08
C PRO A 139 -20.91 -19.06 -37.41
N LEU A 140 -20.18 -18.30 -36.58
CA LEU A 140 -19.93 -16.87 -36.80
C LEU A 140 -18.87 -16.66 -37.88
N GLU A 141 -17.86 -17.51 -37.94
CA GLU A 141 -16.78 -17.45 -38.93
C GLU A 141 -17.25 -17.91 -40.31
N GLU A 142 -18.10 -18.94 -40.38
CA GLU A 142 -18.72 -19.42 -41.63
C GLU A 142 -19.67 -18.39 -42.26
N ALA A 143 -20.33 -17.56 -41.46
CA ALA A 143 -21.28 -16.54 -41.92
C ALA A 143 -20.63 -15.29 -42.56
N GLY A 144 -19.29 -15.19 -42.53
CA GLY A 144 -18.54 -14.15 -43.23
C GLY A 144 -18.78 -12.71 -42.71
N GLY A 145 -19.27 -12.54 -41.47
CA GLY A 145 -19.39 -11.22 -40.83
C GLY A 145 -20.33 -11.17 -39.63
N VAL A 146 -19.94 -10.38 -38.62
CA VAL A 146 -20.64 -10.22 -37.32
C VAL A 146 -22.11 -9.84 -37.50
N LEU A 147 -22.42 -8.91 -38.43
CA LEU A 147 -23.79 -8.45 -38.70
C LEU A 147 -24.71 -9.52 -39.32
N ARG A 148 -24.16 -10.39 -40.17
CA ARG A 148 -24.93 -11.49 -40.79
C ARG A 148 -25.16 -12.61 -39.79
N ALA A 149 -24.16 -12.87 -38.96
CA ALA A 149 -24.20 -13.89 -37.94
C ALA A 149 -25.13 -13.53 -36.77
N VAL A 150 -25.16 -12.25 -36.34
CA VAL A 150 -26.15 -11.73 -35.38
C VAL A 150 -27.57 -11.81 -35.94
N ARG A 151 -27.76 -11.57 -37.25
CA ARG A 151 -29.05 -11.76 -37.92
C ARG A 151 -29.47 -13.23 -38.03
N ALA A 152 -28.50 -14.13 -38.20
CA ALA A 152 -28.72 -15.58 -38.25
C ALA A 152 -28.98 -16.19 -36.86
N LEU A 153 -28.47 -15.58 -35.79
CA LEU A 153 -28.67 -16.03 -34.40
C LEU A 153 -30.11 -15.85 -33.89
N GLY A 154 -30.94 -15.05 -34.56
CA GLY A 154 -32.36 -14.88 -34.20
C GLY A 154 -32.59 -14.52 -32.72
N TRP A 155 -33.50 -15.24 -32.05
CA TRP A 155 -33.85 -15.03 -30.62
C TRP A 155 -32.72 -15.30 -29.61
N SER A 156 -31.58 -15.85 -30.03
CA SER A 156 -30.42 -16.04 -29.14
C SER A 156 -29.54 -14.79 -29.00
N ALA A 157 -29.69 -13.79 -29.88
CA ALA A 157 -28.99 -12.51 -29.79
C ALA A 157 -29.33 -11.70 -28.50
N PRO A 158 -30.60 -11.53 -28.08
CA PRO A 158 -30.91 -10.89 -26.80
C PRO A 158 -30.43 -11.69 -25.59
N ALA A 159 -30.40 -13.03 -25.67
CA ALA A 159 -29.85 -13.87 -24.61
C ALA A 159 -28.32 -13.69 -24.48
N ALA A 160 -27.60 -13.64 -25.60
CA ALA A 160 -26.17 -13.36 -25.61
C ALA A 160 -25.86 -11.96 -25.07
N LEU A 161 -26.65 -10.94 -25.46
CA LEU A 161 -26.53 -9.59 -24.92
C LEU A 161 -26.80 -9.54 -23.41
N GLY A 162 -27.84 -10.24 -22.94
CA GLY A 162 -28.16 -10.36 -21.52
C GLY A 162 -27.04 -11.02 -20.71
N ILE A 163 -26.43 -12.08 -21.24
CA ILE A 163 -25.28 -12.75 -20.61
C ILE A 163 -24.07 -11.81 -20.57
N THR A 164 -23.75 -11.11 -21.67
CA THR A 164 -22.64 -10.15 -21.67
C THR A 164 -22.86 -8.99 -20.70
N ALA A 165 -24.10 -8.49 -20.60
CA ALA A 165 -24.45 -7.45 -19.63
C ALA A 165 -24.29 -7.97 -18.20
N LEU A 166 -24.78 -9.19 -17.91
CA LEU A 166 -24.64 -9.84 -16.60
C LEU A 166 -23.16 -10.04 -16.22
N LEU A 167 -22.34 -10.51 -17.17
CA LEU A 167 -20.90 -10.66 -16.97
C LEU A 167 -20.23 -9.31 -16.70
N VAL A 168 -20.54 -8.26 -17.47
CA VAL A 168 -19.99 -6.92 -17.22
C VAL A 168 -20.41 -6.38 -15.86
N THR A 169 -21.65 -6.64 -15.42
CA THR A 169 -22.11 -6.25 -14.07
C THR A 169 -21.43 -7.01 -12.93
N SER A 170 -20.79 -8.15 -13.19
CA SER A 170 -20.03 -8.91 -12.18
C SER A 170 -18.65 -8.30 -11.87
N LEU A 171 -18.14 -7.43 -12.75
CA LEU A 171 -16.85 -6.77 -12.59
C LEU A 171 -16.80 -5.89 -11.31
N PRO A 172 -17.73 -4.95 -11.08
CA PRO A 172 -17.70 -4.14 -9.86
C PRO A 172 -17.93 -4.98 -8.59
N LEU A 173 -18.78 -6.02 -8.65
CA LEU A 173 -19.00 -6.94 -7.53
C LEU A 173 -17.71 -7.68 -7.14
N SER A 174 -16.87 -8.04 -8.11
CA SER A 174 -15.57 -8.66 -7.84
C SER A 174 -14.60 -7.70 -7.15
N ALA A 175 -14.65 -6.40 -7.44
CA ALA A 175 -13.82 -5.37 -6.81
C ALA A 175 -14.28 -5.07 -5.36
N GLU A 176 -15.58 -5.11 -5.08
CA GLU A 176 -16.12 -4.95 -3.72
C GLU A 176 -15.65 -6.05 -2.74
N LEU A 177 -15.40 -7.27 -3.25
CA LEU A 177 -14.83 -8.35 -2.43
C LEU A 177 -13.45 -8.00 -1.86
N SER A 178 -12.68 -7.13 -2.52
CA SER A 178 -11.39 -6.68 -1.99
C SER A 178 -11.53 -5.71 -0.81
N LEU A 179 -12.63 -4.96 -0.69
CA LEU A 179 -12.88 -4.12 0.50
C LEU A 179 -13.02 -4.97 1.78
N HIS A 180 -13.41 -6.23 1.63
CA HIS A 180 -13.53 -7.20 2.71
C HIS A 180 -12.28 -8.07 2.88
N SER A 181 -11.28 -7.88 2.01
CA SER A 181 -10.05 -8.65 2.07
C SER A 181 -9.09 -8.05 3.10
N VAL A 182 -8.40 -8.95 3.78
CA VAL A 182 -7.54 -8.62 4.90
C VAL A 182 -6.15 -8.26 4.40
N ILE A 183 -5.60 -7.13 4.83
CA ILE A 183 -4.22 -6.76 4.53
C ILE A 183 -3.28 -7.44 5.53
N PRO A 184 -2.16 -8.04 5.09
CA PRO A 184 -1.09 -8.45 5.99
C PRO A 184 -0.41 -7.21 6.59
N ALA A 185 -0.67 -6.95 7.87
CA ALA A 185 0.15 -6.01 8.65
C ALA A 185 1.52 -6.62 8.97
N PRO A 186 2.51 -5.80 9.37
CA PRO A 186 3.71 -6.31 10.04
C PRO A 186 3.30 -7.22 11.21
N GLU A 187 3.90 -8.42 11.31
CA GLU A 187 3.72 -9.28 12.49
C GLU A 187 4.18 -8.53 13.75
N LEU A 188 3.34 -8.55 14.77
CA LEU A 188 3.68 -8.08 16.11
C LEU A 188 4.83 -8.95 16.68
N PRO A 189 5.62 -8.44 17.65
CA PRO A 189 6.70 -9.20 18.29
C PRO A 189 6.27 -10.53 18.95
N ASP A 190 4.97 -10.71 19.21
CA ASP A 190 4.36 -11.91 19.76
C ASP A 190 4.07 -13.01 18.71
N GLY A 191 4.42 -12.78 17.43
CA GLY A 191 4.19 -13.70 16.33
C GLY A 191 2.76 -13.69 15.80
N THR A 192 1.91 -12.77 16.28
CA THR A 192 0.57 -12.57 15.72
C THR A 192 0.63 -11.66 14.49
N ARG A 193 -0.14 -12.01 13.45
CA ARG A 193 -0.40 -11.14 12.29
C ARG A 193 -1.68 -10.39 12.56
N PRO A 194 -1.65 -9.13 13.05
CA PRO A 194 -2.88 -8.38 13.15
C PRO A 194 -3.40 -8.17 11.73
N THR A 195 -4.58 -8.71 11.49
CA THR A 195 -5.30 -8.55 10.24
C THR A 195 -5.92 -7.16 10.25
N LEU A 196 -5.24 -6.18 9.66
CA LEU A 196 -5.78 -4.83 9.56
C LEU A 196 -6.83 -4.82 8.44
N ALA A 197 -8.09 -4.61 8.82
CA ALA A 197 -9.12 -4.26 7.87
C ALA A 197 -8.81 -2.86 7.33
N LEU A 198 -8.63 -2.75 6.02
CA LEU A 198 -8.38 -1.46 5.37
C LEU A 198 -9.64 -0.61 5.51
N THR A 199 -9.65 0.34 6.44
CA THR A 199 -10.73 1.31 6.57
C THR A 199 -10.24 2.63 5.99
N ILE A 200 -10.43 2.84 4.68
CA ILE A 200 -10.07 4.10 4.03
C ILE A 200 -11.26 5.05 4.09
N GLY A 201 -11.08 6.13 4.86
CA GLY A 201 -11.98 7.27 4.92
C GLY A 201 -13.24 7.07 5.76
N SER A 202 -13.71 8.16 6.39
CA SER A 202 -15.05 8.26 6.99
C SER A 202 -16.20 8.09 5.97
N ASN A 203 -15.87 7.93 4.69
CA ASN A 203 -16.77 7.88 3.54
C ASN A 203 -16.67 6.57 2.74
N GLY A 204 -16.03 5.51 3.25
CA GLY A 204 -16.08 4.19 2.63
C GLY A 204 -17.53 3.73 2.49
N GLN A 205 -18.12 3.99 1.32
CA GLN A 205 -19.50 3.66 1.00
C GLN A 205 -19.50 2.23 0.49
N ASP A 206 -19.54 1.30 1.44
CA ASP A 206 -20.02 -0.04 1.19
C ASP A 206 -21.43 0.07 0.59
N VAL A 207 -21.66 -0.55 -0.57
CA VAL A 207 -22.92 -0.46 -1.34
C VAL A 207 -24.10 -1.08 -0.57
N GLY A 208 -23.85 -1.70 0.60
CA GLY A 208 -24.85 -2.10 1.58
C GLY A 208 -25.19 -1.08 2.69
N SER A 209 -24.48 0.04 2.81
CA SER A 209 -24.56 0.93 4.00
C SER A 209 -25.63 2.04 3.91
N TRP A 210 -26.33 2.19 2.79
CA TRP A 210 -27.31 3.27 2.58
C TRP A 210 -28.58 3.16 3.45
N THR A 211 -28.78 2.04 4.14
CA THR A 211 -30.00 1.76 4.92
C THR A 211 -29.90 2.09 6.42
N PHE A 212 -28.72 2.43 6.95
CA PHE A 212 -28.55 2.58 8.41
C PHE A 212 -27.95 3.90 8.89
N ARG A 213 -27.51 4.80 8.00
CA ARG A 213 -26.77 6.01 8.42
C ARG A 213 -27.57 7.33 8.46
N SER A 214 -28.90 7.28 8.33
CA SER A 214 -29.78 8.44 8.46
C SER A 214 -30.21 8.77 9.91
N ALA A 215 -29.69 8.08 10.93
CA ALA A 215 -30.05 8.34 12.33
C ALA A 215 -28.96 9.06 13.18
N GLY A 216 -27.73 9.20 12.67
CA GLY A 216 -26.61 9.77 13.44
C GLY A 216 -26.33 11.26 13.21
N GLN A 217 -26.83 11.85 12.12
CA GLN A 217 -26.58 13.26 11.77
C GLN A 217 -27.55 14.25 12.44
N ALA A 218 -28.36 13.80 13.40
CA ALA A 218 -29.30 14.65 14.14
C ALA A 218 -28.74 15.18 15.48
N LEU A 219 -27.46 14.93 15.81
CA LEU A 219 -26.86 15.48 17.03
C LEU A 219 -25.92 16.64 16.69
N PRO A 220 -26.15 17.85 17.27
CA PRO A 220 -25.27 18.99 17.05
C PRO A 220 -23.89 18.76 17.68
N PRO A 221 -22.82 19.38 17.13
CA PRO A 221 -21.49 19.30 17.71
C PRO A 221 -21.44 19.96 19.09
N ALA A 222 -20.72 19.33 20.03
CA ALA A 222 -20.44 19.94 21.33
C ALA A 222 -19.54 21.18 21.12
N SER A 223 -20.11 22.36 21.34
CA SER A 223 -19.38 23.62 21.40
C SER A 223 -18.44 23.61 22.61
N GLY A 224 -17.18 23.96 22.38
CA GLY A 224 -16.14 24.03 23.40
C GLY A 224 -15.14 25.15 23.12
N THR A 225 -15.62 26.39 23.04
CA THR A 225 -14.76 27.58 23.17
C THR A 225 -14.38 27.75 24.63
N ALA A 226 -13.16 27.33 24.99
CA ALA A 226 -12.47 27.78 26.19
C ALA A 226 -11.07 28.28 25.77
N PRO A 227 -10.60 29.44 26.26
CA PRO A 227 -9.23 29.87 26.00
C PRO A 227 -8.26 28.94 26.74
N ALA A 228 -7.41 28.24 25.99
CA ALA A 228 -6.35 27.40 26.55
C ALA A 228 -5.20 28.27 27.04
N THR A 229 -5.30 28.78 28.28
CA THR A 229 -4.12 29.31 28.97
C THR A 229 -3.32 28.11 29.50
N ALA A 230 -2.41 27.59 28.68
CA ALA A 230 -1.34 26.71 29.12
C ALA A 230 -0.04 27.37 28.70
N SER A 231 0.88 27.60 29.65
CA SER A 231 2.24 28.00 29.35
C SER A 231 2.81 27.01 28.31
N ALA A 232 2.96 27.44 27.06
CA ALA A 232 3.44 26.57 25.99
C ALA A 232 4.82 26.05 26.40
N ARG A 233 4.94 24.72 26.58
CA ARG A 233 6.23 24.10 26.86
C ARG A 233 7.08 24.25 25.61
N VAL A 234 8.22 24.92 25.74
CA VAL A 234 9.18 25.08 24.65
C VAL A 234 10.18 23.94 24.75
N TRP A 235 10.21 23.09 23.74
CA TRP A 235 11.20 22.03 23.62
C TRP A 235 12.45 22.56 22.93
N PHE A 236 13.62 22.28 23.49
CA PHE A 236 14.88 22.64 22.85
C PHE A 236 15.45 21.42 22.12
N VAL A 237 15.38 21.45 20.79
CA VAL A 237 15.99 20.43 19.93
C VAL A 237 17.47 20.76 19.76
N PRO A 238 18.39 19.82 20.02
CA PRO A 238 19.83 20.05 19.81
C PRO A 238 20.13 20.29 18.33
N PRO A 239 21.24 20.97 18.00
CA PRO A 239 21.64 21.17 16.61
C PRO A 239 21.84 19.81 15.92
N LEU A 240 21.13 19.60 14.82
CA LEU A 240 21.18 18.37 14.04
C LEU A 240 22.28 18.48 12.97
N PRO A 241 23.12 17.43 12.79
CA PRO A 241 23.96 17.35 11.61
C PRO A 241 23.10 17.21 10.34
N GLY A 242 23.68 17.47 9.17
CA GLY A 242 22.99 17.29 7.90
C GLY A 242 22.45 15.86 7.75
N VAL A 243 21.16 15.73 7.44
CA VAL A 243 20.51 14.43 7.23
C VAL A 243 20.91 13.89 5.86
N THR A 244 21.31 12.63 5.82
CA THR A 244 21.63 11.95 4.55
C THR A 244 20.51 11.00 4.18
N VAL A 245 20.04 11.07 2.93
CA VAL A 245 19.01 10.17 2.40
C VAL A 245 19.71 9.05 1.65
N SER A 246 19.45 7.80 2.03
CA SER A 246 19.95 6.64 1.28
C SER A 246 19.38 6.62 -0.14
N GLU A 247 20.15 6.15 -1.13
CA GLU A 247 19.69 6.02 -2.53
C GLU A 247 18.40 5.21 -2.65
N LEU A 248 18.22 4.21 -1.78
CA LEU A 248 17.01 3.40 -1.75
C LEU A 248 15.82 4.17 -1.18
N ALA A 249 16.04 5.02 -0.16
CA ALA A 249 14.98 5.86 0.41
C ALA A 249 14.56 6.98 -0.56
N SER A 250 15.51 7.55 -1.31
CA SER A 250 15.20 8.53 -2.35
C SER A 250 14.48 7.91 -3.54
N ALA A 251 14.86 6.69 -3.95
CA ALA A 251 14.13 5.92 -4.96
C ALA A 251 12.69 5.58 -4.52
N PHE A 252 12.45 5.47 -3.20
CA PHE A 252 11.12 5.29 -2.61
C PHE A 252 10.32 6.59 -2.43
N GLY A 253 10.81 7.70 -2.97
CA GLY A 253 10.10 8.99 -2.98
C GLY A 253 10.39 9.90 -1.78
N SER A 254 11.31 9.54 -0.89
CA SER A 254 11.69 10.42 0.23
C SER A 254 12.55 11.59 -0.26
N SER A 255 12.09 12.81 -0.03
CA SER A 255 12.86 14.01 -0.34
C SER A 255 13.81 14.41 0.81
N GLN A 256 14.78 15.27 0.51
CA GLN A 256 15.65 15.84 1.54
C GLN A 256 14.86 16.68 2.58
N ALA A 257 13.76 17.32 2.15
CA ALA A 257 12.90 18.08 3.06
C ALA A 257 12.17 17.13 4.04
N ASP A 258 11.63 16.03 3.53
CA ASP A 258 10.98 15.01 4.36
C ASP A 258 11.96 14.39 5.34
N ALA A 259 13.19 14.10 4.89
CA ALA A 259 14.22 13.55 5.75
C ALA A 259 14.63 14.50 6.88
N ASN A 260 14.73 15.80 6.59
CA ASN A 260 15.00 16.81 7.61
C ASN A 260 13.85 16.93 8.62
N GLN A 261 12.60 16.89 8.14
CA GLN A 261 11.42 16.94 9.01
C GLN A 261 11.32 15.71 9.89
N GLN A 262 11.44 14.50 9.33
CA GLN A 262 11.37 13.26 10.09
C GLN A 262 12.50 13.17 11.12
N ALA A 263 13.72 13.60 10.76
CA ALA A 263 14.82 13.66 11.72
C ALA A 263 14.56 14.64 12.86
N HIS A 264 13.98 15.79 12.56
CA HIS A 264 13.59 16.77 13.56
C HIS A 264 12.54 16.19 14.52
N ASP A 265 11.50 15.55 13.97
CA ASP A 265 10.39 14.98 14.73
C ASP A 265 10.86 13.84 15.65
N VAL A 266 11.65 12.89 15.14
CA VAL A 266 12.23 11.82 15.97
C VAL A 266 13.10 12.38 17.10
N VAL A 267 13.90 13.43 16.84
CA VAL A 267 14.72 14.01 17.91
C VAL A 267 13.87 14.77 18.92
N LEU A 268 12.85 15.50 18.47
CA LEU A 268 11.89 16.17 19.36
C LEU A 268 11.24 15.16 20.31
N ASP A 269 10.77 14.03 19.79
CA ASP A 269 10.16 12.94 20.55
C ASP A 269 11.11 12.35 21.60
N LEU A 270 12.39 12.17 21.26
CA LEU A 270 13.42 11.74 22.22
C LEU A 270 13.71 12.79 23.31
N ILE A 271 13.56 14.08 23.01
CA ILE A 271 13.65 15.14 24.02
C ILE A 271 12.43 15.10 24.96
N ILE A 272 11.23 14.83 24.43
CA ILE A 272 10.02 14.64 25.23
C ILE A 272 10.18 13.45 26.19
N GLU A 273 10.73 12.31 25.72
CA GLU A 273 11.08 11.16 26.58
C GLU A 273 12.03 11.54 27.71
N SER A 274 13.11 12.24 27.38
CA SER A 274 14.09 12.68 28.37
C SER A 274 13.47 13.57 29.46
N GLU A 275 12.57 14.48 29.08
CA GLU A 275 11.88 15.36 30.01
C GLU A 275 10.81 14.62 30.83
N ALA A 276 10.13 13.64 30.24
CA ALA A 276 9.23 12.73 30.96
C ALA A 276 9.96 11.96 32.06
N ARG A 277 11.16 11.44 31.76
CA ARG A 277 12.02 10.75 32.73
C ARG A 277 12.55 11.67 33.81
N ARG A 278 12.99 12.88 33.44
CA ARG A 278 13.50 13.87 34.40
C ARG A 278 12.43 14.29 35.41
N THR A 279 11.18 14.40 34.97
CA THR A 279 10.05 14.88 35.78
C THR A 279 9.22 13.78 36.41
N HIS A 280 9.50 12.50 36.10
CA HIS A 280 8.70 11.35 36.48
C HIS A 280 7.23 11.44 36.00
N ASP A 281 6.99 12.19 34.93
CA ASP A 281 5.65 12.39 34.37
C ASP A 281 5.40 11.43 33.20
N VAL A 282 4.80 10.28 33.51
CA VAL A 282 4.42 9.26 32.50
C VAL A 282 3.40 9.81 31.49
N LYS A 283 2.65 10.87 31.82
CA LYS A 283 1.66 11.46 30.91
C LYS A 283 2.30 12.24 29.76
N LEU A 284 3.61 12.51 29.83
CA LEU A 284 4.35 13.12 28.73
C LEU A 284 4.77 12.11 27.66
N ALA A 285 4.86 10.81 27.97
CA ALA A 285 5.30 9.80 27.01
C ALA A 285 4.40 9.72 25.75
N PRO A 286 3.05 9.79 25.84
CA PRO A 286 2.18 9.81 24.66
C PRO A 286 2.32 11.06 23.77
N LEU A 287 3.05 12.10 24.21
CA LEU A 287 3.33 13.26 23.38
C LEU A 287 4.52 13.04 22.44
N GLY A 288 5.37 12.04 22.70
CA GLY A 288 6.54 11.74 21.86
C GLY A 288 6.58 10.30 21.33
N ALA A 289 5.61 9.46 21.70
CA ALA A 289 5.56 8.10 21.20
C ALA A 289 4.13 7.53 21.21
N GLU A 290 3.91 6.61 20.28
CA GLU A 290 2.73 5.75 20.21
C GLU A 290 3.15 4.28 19.99
N GLY A 291 2.18 3.37 19.93
CA GLY A 291 2.43 1.96 19.61
C GLY A 291 3.46 1.29 20.52
N ASP A 292 4.39 0.58 19.90
CA ASP A 292 5.44 -0.19 20.60
C ASP A 292 6.43 0.75 21.33
N ALA A 293 6.77 1.87 20.70
CA ALA A 293 7.70 2.86 21.27
C ALA A 293 7.14 3.51 22.55
N LEU A 294 5.82 3.71 22.65
CA LEU A 294 5.20 4.22 23.87
C LEU A 294 5.40 3.27 25.05
N THR A 295 5.36 1.96 24.81
CA THR A 295 5.64 0.96 25.84
C THR A 295 7.09 1.06 26.30
N GLU A 296 8.04 1.13 25.36
CA GLU A 296 9.46 1.32 25.69
C GLU A 296 9.67 2.59 26.53
N PHE A 297 9.10 3.72 26.13
CA PHE A 297 9.24 5.00 26.84
C PHE A 297 8.63 4.92 28.23
N THR A 298 7.44 4.34 28.35
CA THR A 298 6.73 4.21 29.62
C THR A 298 7.49 3.31 30.58
N ASP A 299 8.08 2.21 30.10
CA ASP A 299 8.79 1.25 30.94
C ASP A 299 10.09 1.83 31.51
N VAL A 300 10.87 2.56 30.71
CA VAL A 300 12.07 3.23 31.21
C VAL A 300 11.74 4.31 32.24
N ILE A 301 10.64 5.05 32.05
CA ILE A 301 10.18 6.04 33.05
C ILE A 301 9.77 5.32 34.34
N LYS A 302 8.94 4.28 34.26
CA LYS A 302 8.51 3.51 35.44
C LYS A 302 9.69 2.91 36.20
N GLN A 303 10.71 2.42 35.50
CA GLN A 303 11.93 1.89 36.10
C GLN A 303 12.68 2.98 36.88
N ASP A 304 12.81 4.18 36.33
CA ASP A 304 13.46 5.31 37.00
C ASP A 304 12.68 5.79 38.23
N VAL A 305 11.33 5.82 38.14
CA VAL A 305 10.45 6.14 39.27
C VAL A 305 10.60 5.12 40.38
N ALA A 306 10.58 3.82 40.06
CA ALA A 306 10.76 2.75 41.03
C ALA A 306 12.15 2.80 41.70
N ALA A 307 13.17 3.25 40.97
CA ALA A 307 14.52 3.45 41.50
C ALA A 307 14.67 4.76 42.31
N GLY A 308 13.66 5.63 42.35
CA GLY A 308 13.69 6.92 43.05
C GLY A 308 14.71 7.90 42.47
N LYS A 309 15.06 7.76 41.20
CA LYS A 309 16.13 8.51 40.52
C LYS A 309 15.57 9.38 39.41
N SER A 310 15.95 10.64 39.35
CA SER A 310 15.65 11.49 38.18
C SER A 310 16.76 11.32 37.16
N VAL A 311 16.44 10.85 35.96
CA VAL A 311 17.41 10.64 34.89
C VAL A 311 17.16 11.65 33.80
N GLN A 312 18.17 12.47 33.52
CA GLN A 312 18.18 13.38 32.38
C GLN A 312 19.05 12.76 31.28
N LYS A 313 18.47 12.65 30.08
CA LYS A 313 19.15 12.08 28.92
C LYS A 313 19.46 13.19 27.91
N THR A 314 20.73 13.33 27.56
CA THR A 314 21.17 14.32 26.56
C THR A 314 21.76 13.61 25.37
N TYR A 315 21.40 14.05 24.17
CA TYR A 315 21.82 13.44 22.92
C TYR A 315 22.81 14.35 22.19
N SER A 316 23.81 13.74 21.57
CA SER A 316 24.69 14.39 20.60
C SER A 316 24.81 13.48 19.39
N PHE A 317 24.37 13.96 18.23
CA PHE A 317 24.32 13.16 17.01
C PHE A 317 25.44 13.57 16.05
N ASN A 318 26.16 12.58 15.55
CA ASN A 318 27.24 12.76 14.58
C ASN A 318 26.75 12.47 13.16
N ARG A 319 25.73 11.61 13.03
CA ARG A 319 25.16 11.20 11.74
C ARG A 319 23.68 10.89 11.88
N ILE A 320 22.89 11.40 10.95
CA ILE A 320 21.48 11.10 10.79
C ILE A 320 21.25 10.60 9.36
N GLN A 321 20.57 9.47 9.24
CA GLN A 321 20.34 8.79 7.98
C GLN A 321 18.88 8.41 7.83
N LEU A 322 18.25 8.76 6.71
CA LEU A 322 16.97 8.22 6.33
C LEU A 322 17.19 6.94 5.52
N ASN A 323 16.71 5.83 6.05
CA ASN A 323 16.94 4.49 5.54
C ASN A 323 15.63 3.78 5.22
N LEU A 324 15.72 2.81 4.31
CA LEU A 324 14.64 1.90 3.96
C LEU A 324 14.88 0.55 4.64
N PHE A 325 13.88 0.04 5.34
CA PHE A 325 13.94 -1.20 6.11
C PHE A 325 13.00 -2.25 5.56
N LEU A 326 13.42 -3.50 5.71
CA LEU A 326 12.60 -4.67 5.41
C LEU A 326 11.73 -5.00 6.62
N PRO A 327 10.40 -5.14 6.45
CA PRO A 327 9.54 -5.70 7.48
C PRO A 327 10.02 -7.11 7.85
N LYS A 328 10.19 -7.34 9.16
CA LYS A 328 10.86 -8.53 9.72
C LYS A 328 10.30 -9.87 9.24
N PHE A 329 8.99 -9.92 8.98
CA PHE A 329 8.28 -11.17 8.71
C PHE A 329 7.34 -11.14 7.49
N SER A 330 7.30 -10.05 6.72
CA SER A 330 6.41 -9.93 5.56
C SER A 330 7.13 -9.35 4.35
N THR A 331 7.70 -10.22 3.51
CA THR A 331 8.41 -9.81 2.28
C THR A 331 7.52 -9.03 1.29
N GLN A 332 6.19 -9.19 1.42
CA GLN A 332 5.16 -8.56 0.58
C GLN A 332 4.55 -7.28 1.17
N ALA A 333 4.82 -6.94 2.43
CA ALA A 333 4.40 -5.66 2.98
C ALA A 333 5.21 -4.51 2.37
N SER A 334 4.65 -3.29 2.43
CA SER A 334 5.36 -2.09 2.04
C SER A 334 6.67 -1.97 2.82
N ARG A 335 7.69 -1.45 2.15
CA ARG A 335 8.98 -1.17 2.80
C ARG A 335 8.80 -0.03 3.81
N LEU A 336 9.55 -0.09 4.90
CA LEU A 336 9.42 0.85 6.00
C LEU A 336 10.49 1.94 5.87
N VAL A 337 10.09 3.21 5.89
CA VAL A 337 11.03 4.33 5.96
C VAL A 337 11.29 4.65 7.42
N GLY A 338 12.56 4.81 7.81
CA GLY A 338 12.91 5.13 9.19
C GLY A 338 14.18 5.96 9.30
N VAL A 339 14.26 6.72 10.40
CA VAL A 339 15.41 7.58 10.71
C VAL A 339 16.38 6.82 11.60
N THR A 340 17.61 6.68 11.14
CA THR A 340 18.72 6.10 11.90
C THR A 340 19.56 7.22 12.50
N LEU A 341 19.64 7.24 13.82
CA LEU A 341 20.39 8.21 14.61
C LEU A 341 21.66 7.56 15.14
N SER A 342 22.82 8.13 14.81
CA SER A 342 24.13 7.69 15.28
C SER A 342 24.86 8.81 16.03
N GLY A 343 25.31 8.52 17.24
CA GLY A 343 26.05 9.48 18.07
C GLY A 343 26.30 8.97 19.47
N THR A 344 26.07 9.82 20.47
CA THR A 344 26.23 9.49 21.89
C THR A 344 25.03 9.96 22.70
N THR A 345 24.72 9.20 23.75
CA THR A 345 23.75 9.60 24.77
C THR A 345 24.46 9.71 26.10
N THR A 346 24.19 10.78 26.84
CA THR A 346 24.71 11.00 28.19
C THR A 346 23.55 10.94 29.17
N LEU A 347 23.58 9.94 30.06
CA LEU A 347 22.62 9.79 31.13
C LEU A 347 23.19 10.43 32.39
N THR A 348 22.51 11.47 32.89
CA THR A 348 22.83 12.13 34.16
C THR A 348 21.75 11.78 35.17
N THR A 349 22.11 10.95 36.14
CA THR A 349 21.23 10.56 37.24
C THR A 349 21.39 11.55 38.39
N ARG A 350 20.28 12.07 38.89
CA ARG A 350 20.25 13.00 40.02
C ARG A 350 19.35 12.46 41.12
N ASP A 351 19.70 12.79 42.37
CA ASP A 351 18.84 12.55 43.52
C ASP A 351 17.70 13.59 43.59
N ALA A 352 16.81 13.44 44.58
CA ALA A 352 15.70 14.34 44.81
C ALA A 352 16.12 15.80 45.16
N SER A 353 17.38 16.01 45.56
CA SER A 353 17.93 17.36 45.82
C SER A 353 18.55 18.01 44.57
N GLY A 354 18.58 17.30 43.44
CA GLY A 354 19.15 17.73 42.17
C GLY A 354 20.66 17.49 42.04
N LYS A 355 21.28 16.86 43.05
CA LYS A 355 22.71 16.53 43.04
C LYS A 355 22.95 15.36 42.08
N VAL A 356 23.98 15.49 41.24
CA VAL A 356 24.39 14.44 40.30
C VAL A 356 24.97 13.26 41.08
N LEU A 357 24.35 12.09 40.94
CA LEU A 357 24.80 10.83 41.52
C LEU A 357 25.74 10.09 40.57
N SER A 358 25.41 10.11 39.29
CA SER A 358 26.20 9.45 38.25
C SER A 358 25.98 10.10 36.90
N GLN A 359 27.03 10.14 36.10
CA GLN A 359 26.98 10.57 34.71
C GLN A 359 27.69 9.53 33.86
N GLN A 360 27.00 9.00 32.85
CA GLN A 360 27.56 7.99 31.94
C GLN A 360 27.26 8.40 30.51
N THR A 361 28.29 8.37 29.67
CA THR A 361 28.16 8.58 28.23
C THR A 361 28.34 7.24 27.53
N GLN A 362 27.39 6.92 26.65
CA GLN A 362 27.35 5.66 25.92
C GLN A 362 27.11 5.94 24.42
N PRO A 363 27.58 5.06 23.52
CA PRO A 363 27.26 5.17 22.10
C PRO A 363 25.74 5.01 21.92
N TYR A 364 25.18 5.81 21.02
CA TYR A 364 23.78 5.74 20.64
C TYR A 364 23.68 5.41 19.16
N SER A 365 23.02 4.29 18.85
CA SER A 365 22.70 3.87 17.50
C SER A 365 21.34 3.21 17.55
N LYS A 366 20.31 3.95 17.12
CA LYS A 366 18.93 3.46 17.04
C LYS A 366 18.26 3.93 15.76
N SER A 367 17.32 3.14 15.28
CA SER A 367 16.51 3.45 14.11
C SER A 367 15.04 3.52 14.51
N TRP A 368 14.33 4.57 14.09
CA TRP A 368 12.95 4.81 14.49
C TRP A 368 12.04 4.96 13.28
N GLY A 369 10.86 4.35 13.35
CA GLY A 369 9.72 4.59 12.46
C GLY A 369 8.77 5.61 13.05
N LEU A 370 8.30 6.54 12.22
CA LEU A 370 7.29 7.52 12.58
C LEU A 370 5.90 7.04 12.16
N GLY A 371 4.89 7.36 12.97
CA GLY A 371 3.50 6.96 12.77
C GLY A 371 2.57 8.16 12.65
N SER A 372 1.56 8.20 13.51
CA SER A 372 0.52 9.23 13.49
C SER A 372 1.07 10.64 13.77
N PRO A 373 0.42 11.68 13.24
CA PRO A 373 0.71 13.04 13.67
C PRO A 373 0.36 13.22 15.16
N SER A 374 1.10 14.10 15.82
CA SER A 374 0.80 14.64 17.15
C SER A 374 -0.61 15.22 17.23
N ALA A 375 -1.13 15.38 18.45
CA ALA A 375 -2.51 15.84 18.69
C ALA A 375 -2.80 17.24 18.11
N ASP A 376 -1.77 18.10 17.99
CA ASP A 376 -1.81 19.42 17.36
C ASP A 376 -1.40 19.40 15.88
N GLY A 377 -0.98 18.24 15.36
CA GLY A 377 -0.67 18.02 13.95
C GLY A 377 0.63 18.64 13.47
N THR A 378 1.54 19.02 14.38
CA THR A 378 2.73 19.82 14.06
C THR A 378 3.99 18.97 13.79
N TYR A 379 4.07 17.78 14.37
CA TYR A 379 5.13 16.78 14.16
C TYR A 379 4.54 15.35 14.16
N GLN A 380 5.30 14.37 13.67
CA GLN A 380 4.94 12.95 13.74
C GLN A 380 5.52 12.28 15.00
N LEU A 381 4.81 11.28 15.52
CA LEU A 381 5.22 10.53 16.71
C LEU A 381 6.04 9.29 16.35
N ILE A 382 7.05 8.97 17.16
CA ILE A 382 7.75 7.67 17.10
C ILE A 382 6.74 6.54 17.41
N GLN A 383 6.66 5.57 16.50
CA GLN A 383 5.75 4.43 16.63
C GLN A 383 6.48 3.11 16.89
N ASN A 384 7.59 2.87 16.19
CA ASN A 384 8.29 1.58 16.20
C ASN A 384 9.81 1.75 16.27
N ASP A 385 10.46 0.85 17.03
CA ASP A 385 11.91 0.68 17.00
C ASP A 385 12.30 -0.26 15.84
N TYR A 386 13.08 0.27 14.89
CA TYR A 386 13.60 -0.44 13.72
C TYR A 386 15.07 -0.88 13.88
N THR A 387 15.67 -0.69 15.05
CA THR A 387 17.10 -0.96 15.28
C THR A 387 17.50 -2.39 14.93
N ASP A 388 16.61 -3.37 15.13
CA ASP A 388 16.85 -4.78 14.83
C ASP A 388 16.39 -5.20 13.42
N LEU A 389 15.89 -4.27 12.60
CA LEU A 389 15.46 -4.55 11.23
C LEU A 389 16.63 -4.52 10.26
N LYS A 390 16.52 -5.34 9.20
CA LYS A 390 17.50 -5.32 8.11
C LYS A 390 17.22 -4.13 7.20
N LEU A 391 18.28 -3.44 6.81
CA LEU A 391 18.25 -2.48 5.70
C LEU A 391 17.88 -3.21 4.39
N ALA A 392 17.11 -2.53 3.55
CA ALA A 392 16.64 -3.04 2.26
C ALA A 392 17.76 -3.19 1.22
#